data_AF-A0A3D4RXA4-F1
#
_entry.id   AF-A0A3D4RXA4-F1
#
_cell.length_a   1.000
_cell.length_b   1.000
_cell.length_c   1.000
_cell.angle_alpha   90.00
_cell.angle_beta   90.00
_cell.angle_gamma   90.00
#
_symmetry.space_group_name_H-M   'P 1'
#
loop_
_entity.id
_entity.type
_entity.pdbx_description
1 polymer ?
#
loop_
_entity_poly.entity_id
_entity_poly.type
_entity_poly.pdbx_seq_one_letter_code
_entity_poly.pdbx_strand_id
1 'polypeptide(L)'
;MSTAADVRQASVQFPLAGDLDAGLGNVRVIDWNRPGLSARMTQTGPIAHQLGLDEEIETTIRTERMCGGCPASATDGQLMVEVMLGKRQSISGSSYTLALALADKIARGSLPLLADRTIVASGHVQRNGQVAPVGRLAEKLEVIARALARATISAPLLILPQANLAALTDAEQRLLDAVIAAGARSEGVAALSDFTADWPSSARAATALEMPRERAVNRRWIVLPVLGVCVLLGMLVLYQTGQSTDACARLPLQPDSATDCWEALPLSLQAECRLAHRGGYRPWRRCASGTCLAGADQFRLLLRPAADGWLHVFHLDTTDALLEDLWPDRKPRQVYAGESLRLPGSNRTYRIDGRSSQEHFFALLSRHPIPESSGSDAFAAELLALLAKRGEQLTICRERIAYGH
;
A
#
# COMPACT_ATOMS: atom_id res chain seq x y z
N MET A 1 6.55 -31.30 6.60
CA MET A 1 6.20 -30.28 7.60
C MET A 1 6.68 -28.94 7.07
N SER A 2 5.78 -28.14 6.49
CA SER A 2 6.09 -26.82 5.95
C SER A 2 5.90 -25.81 7.08
N THR A 3 6.99 -25.21 7.54
CA THR A 3 6.98 -24.07 8.46
C THR A 3 6.24 -22.93 7.78
N ALA A 4 5.22 -22.37 8.43
CA ALA A 4 4.58 -21.14 7.99
C ALA A 4 5.66 -20.09 7.67
N ALA A 5 5.56 -19.46 6.50
CA ALA A 5 6.48 -18.39 6.14
C ALA A 5 6.26 -17.22 7.13
N ASP A 6 7.23 -16.95 8.00
CA ASP A 6 7.21 -15.81 8.92
C ASP A 6 7.15 -14.52 8.11
N VAL A 7 5.95 -13.93 8.01
CA VAL A 7 5.78 -12.59 7.44
C VAL A 7 6.32 -11.59 8.43
N ARG A 8 7.29 -10.79 8.00
CA ARG A 8 7.90 -9.73 8.80
C ARG A 8 7.44 -8.38 8.27
N GLN A 9 7.19 -7.43 9.16
CA GLN A 9 6.79 -6.09 8.76
C GLN A 9 7.47 -5.05 9.63
N ALA A 10 7.69 -3.87 9.06
CA ALA A 10 8.20 -2.72 9.78
C ALA A 10 7.55 -1.44 9.26
N SER A 11 7.46 -0.45 10.13
CA SER A 11 6.86 0.84 9.84
C SER A 11 7.78 1.96 10.30
N VAL A 12 8.08 2.90 9.41
CA VAL A 12 8.90 4.08 9.72
C VAL A 12 8.18 5.33 9.24
N GLN A 13 8.02 6.28 10.14
CA GLN A 13 7.37 7.55 9.83
C GLN A 13 8.36 8.55 9.25
N PHE A 14 7.85 9.54 8.52
CA PHE A 14 8.67 10.63 7.98
C PHE A 14 7.91 11.95 7.95
N PRO A 15 8.57 13.08 8.22
CA PRO A 15 7.93 14.39 8.23
C PRO A 15 7.78 14.96 6.81
N LEU A 16 6.56 15.38 6.49
CA LEU A 16 6.18 16.11 5.29
C LEU A 16 6.19 17.61 5.58
N ALA A 17 6.96 18.35 4.79
CA ALA A 17 7.03 19.81 4.84
C ALA A 17 6.75 20.36 3.42
N GLY A 18 5.80 21.29 3.29
CA GLY A 18 5.39 21.87 2.00
C GLY A 18 3.88 22.08 1.81
N ASP A 19 3.53 22.52 0.60
CA ASP A 19 2.42 23.44 0.27
C ASP A 19 0.97 22.95 0.46
N LEU A 20 0.70 21.67 0.72
CA LEU A 20 -0.69 21.15 0.75
C LEU A 20 -1.19 20.58 2.08
N ASP A 21 -0.31 20.19 3.00
CA ASP A 21 -0.57 20.05 4.45
C ASP A 21 0.66 19.40 5.10
N ALA A 22 1.27 20.05 6.10
CA ALA A 22 2.39 19.49 6.84
C ALA A 22 1.92 18.39 7.81
N GLY A 23 2.69 17.30 7.95
CA GLY A 23 2.34 16.20 8.84
C GLY A 23 3.25 14.98 8.73
N LEU A 24 2.88 13.87 9.37
CA LEU A 24 3.67 12.64 9.32
C LEU A 24 3.10 11.70 8.27
N GLY A 25 3.92 11.35 7.29
CA GLY A 25 3.71 10.18 6.43
C GLY A 25 4.25 8.93 7.09
N ASN A 26 3.87 7.76 6.57
CA ASN A 26 4.34 6.47 7.06
C ASN A 26 4.73 5.56 5.91
N VAL A 27 5.91 4.93 5.98
CA VAL A 27 6.33 3.86 5.09
C VAL A 27 6.21 2.54 5.83
N ARG A 28 5.44 1.60 5.28
CA ARG A 28 5.35 0.22 5.78
C ARG A 28 5.97 -0.73 4.77
N VAL A 29 6.91 -1.55 5.21
CA VAL A 29 7.50 -2.61 4.40
C VAL A 29 7.07 -3.95 4.98
N ILE A 30 6.58 -4.83 4.12
CA ILE A 30 6.18 -6.20 4.45
C ILE A 30 7.06 -7.14 3.64
N ASP A 31 7.83 -7.97 4.35
CA ASP A 31 8.68 -9.03 3.82
C ASP A 31 8.00 -10.37 4.06
N TRP A 32 7.63 -11.06 2.97
CA TRP A 32 7.00 -12.38 3.06
C TRP A 32 7.99 -13.51 3.33
N ASN A 33 9.30 -13.23 3.39
CA ASN A 33 10.35 -14.21 3.67
C ASN A 33 10.26 -15.43 2.74
N ARG A 34 9.85 -15.20 1.48
CA ARG A 34 9.74 -16.22 0.43
C ARG A 34 10.83 -15.99 -0.62
N PRO A 35 11.63 -17.01 -0.97
CA PRO A 35 12.56 -16.91 -2.09
C PRO A 35 11.79 -16.75 -3.40
N GLY A 36 12.11 -15.72 -4.19
CA GLY A 36 11.48 -15.48 -5.49
C GLY A 36 12.36 -14.62 -6.40
N LEU A 37 12.36 -14.90 -7.70
CA LEU A 37 13.26 -14.30 -8.70
C LEU A 37 12.92 -12.83 -9.06
N SER A 38 12.00 -12.19 -8.36
CA SER A 38 11.60 -10.81 -8.64
C SER A 38 11.01 -10.16 -7.39
N ALA A 39 11.65 -9.09 -6.91
CA ALA A 39 11.06 -8.20 -5.91
C ALA A 39 9.78 -7.57 -6.49
N ARG A 40 8.61 -8.14 -6.22
CA ARG A 40 7.33 -7.57 -6.66
C ARG A 40 6.89 -6.47 -5.69
N MET A 41 7.53 -5.31 -5.82
CA MET A 41 7.14 -4.10 -5.11
C MET A 41 5.68 -3.78 -5.41
N THR A 42 4.83 -3.90 -4.40
CA THR A 42 3.41 -3.52 -4.50
C THR A 42 3.23 -2.24 -3.68
N GLN A 43 2.76 -1.17 -4.31
CA GLN A 43 2.41 0.06 -3.62
C GLN A 43 0.91 0.08 -3.35
N THR A 44 0.52 0.20 -2.09
CA THR A 44 -0.90 0.29 -1.68
C THR A 44 -1.13 1.60 -0.93
N GLY A 45 -2.25 2.27 -1.24
CA GLY A 45 -2.65 3.54 -0.65
C GLY A 45 -3.34 4.47 -1.65
N PRO A 46 -4.21 5.40 -1.21
CA PRO A 46 -5.01 6.26 -2.09
C PRO A 46 -4.20 7.19 -3.01
N ILE A 47 -2.89 7.34 -2.77
CA ILE A 47 -2.00 8.27 -3.51
C ILE A 47 -0.89 7.50 -4.26
N ALA A 48 -0.76 6.18 -4.07
CA ALA A 48 0.29 5.35 -4.67
C ALA A 48 0.36 5.49 -6.21
N HIS A 49 -0.79 5.50 -6.87
CA HIS A 49 -0.85 5.59 -8.35
C HIS A 49 -0.73 7.01 -8.92
N GLN A 50 -0.66 8.06 -8.07
CA GLN A 50 -0.49 9.44 -8.51
C GLN A 50 0.99 9.89 -8.51
N LEU A 51 1.89 9.09 -7.94
CA LEU A 51 3.18 9.60 -7.48
C LEU A 51 4.34 9.44 -8.46
N GLY A 52 4.31 8.52 -9.44
CA GLY A 52 5.47 8.31 -10.33
C GLY A 52 6.78 7.98 -9.59
N LEU A 53 6.70 7.59 -8.31
CA LEU A 53 7.82 7.32 -7.41
C LEU A 53 8.32 5.87 -7.49
N ASP A 54 7.74 5.05 -8.36
CA ASP A 54 8.07 3.63 -8.49
C ASP A 54 9.58 3.42 -8.73
N GLU A 55 10.18 4.21 -9.63
CA GLU A 55 11.61 4.13 -9.91
C GLU A 55 12.46 4.52 -8.69
N GLU A 56 12.03 5.51 -7.91
CA GLU A 56 12.76 5.97 -6.72
C GLU A 56 12.66 4.98 -5.56
N ILE A 57 11.49 4.39 -5.34
CA ILE A 57 11.30 3.34 -4.33
C ILE A 57 12.13 2.12 -4.72
N GLU A 58 12.06 1.66 -5.98
CA GLU A 58 12.83 0.52 -6.46
C GLU A 58 14.34 0.78 -6.34
N THR A 59 14.79 1.97 -6.78
CA THR A 59 16.20 2.37 -6.69
C THR A 59 16.66 2.37 -5.23
N THR A 60 15.87 2.91 -4.31
CA THR A 60 16.21 2.97 -2.89
C THR A 60 16.35 1.58 -2.28
N ILE A 61 15.39 0.68 -2.53
CA ILE A 61 15.43 -0.71 -2.04
C ILE A 61 16.63 -1.45 -2.63
N ARG A 62 16.90 -1.28 -3.93
CA ARG A 62 18.05 -1.89 -4.58
C ARG A 62 19.37 -1.37 -4.00
N THR A 63 19.49 -0.06 -3.81
CA THR A 63 20.65 0.57 -3.18
C THR A 63 20.84 0.08 -1.75
N GLU A 64 19.78 -0.03 -0.95
CA GLU A 64 19.87 -0.61 0.39
C GLU A 64 20.40 -2.04 0.35
N ARG A 65 19.88 -2.89 -0.54
CA ARG A 65 20.37 -4.28 -0.68
C ARG A 65 21.85 -4.35 -1.09
N MET A 66 22.30 -3.46 -1.96
CA MET A 66 23.69 -3.46 -2.45
C MET A 66 24.67 -2.79 -1.49
N CYS A 67 24.26 -1.73 -0.80
CA CYS A 67 25.16 -0.83 -0.07
C CYS A 67 24.91 -0.80 1.45
N GLY A 68 23.77 -1.32 1.92
CA GLY A 68 23.38 -1.26 3.33
C GLY A 68 24.06 -2.29 4.24
N GLY A 69 24.86 -3.21 3.70
CA GLY A 69 25.55 -4.21 4.53
C GLY A 69 24.64 -5.34 5.05
N CYS A 70 23.49 -5.58 4.42
CA CYS A 70 22.71 -6.79 4.66
C CYS A 70 23.52 -8.04 4.22
N PRO A 71 23.44 -9.17 4.93
CA PRO A 71 24.16 -10.38 4.54
C PRO A 71 23.71 -10.83 3.14
N ALA A 72 24.68 -11.11 2.26
CA ALA A 72 24.50 -11.52 0.86
C ALA A 72 23.65 -12.80 0.67
N SER A 73 23.21 -13.44 1.75
CA SER A 73 22.33 -14.61 1.76
C SER A 73 20.84 -14.27 1.86
N ALA A 74 20.45 -13.00 2.03
CA ALA A 74 19.05 -12.59 1.93
C ALA A 74 18.64 -12.65 0.46
N THR A 75 18.15 -13.81 0.02
CA THR A 75 17.49 -14.01 -1.28
C THR A 75 16.53 -12.85 -1.52
N ASP A 76 16.48 -12.32 -2.74
CA ASP A 76 15.56 -11.26 -3.13
C ASP A 76 14.11 -11.65 -2.77
N GLY A 77 13.67 -11.29 -1.57
CA GLY A 77 12.35 -11.64 -1.07
C GLY A 77 11.27 -10.85 -1.79
N GLN A 78 10.06 -11.41 -1.86
CA GLN A 78 8.87 -10.64 -2.19
C GLN A 78 8.66 -9.57 -1.11
N LEU A 79 8.64 -8.30 -1.51
CA LEU A 79 8.40 -7.16 -0.64
C LEU A 79 7.18 -6.36 -1.09
N MET A 80 6.38 -5.90 -0.15
CA MET A 80 5.37 -4.86 -0.39
C MET A 80 5.75 -3.61 0.38
N VAL A 81 5.61 -2.47 -0.29
CA VAL A 81 5.98 -1.17 0.24
C VAL A 81 4.75 -0.28 0.17
N GLU A 82 4.22 0.09 1.32
CA GLU A 82 3.07 0.97 1.40
C GLU A 82 3.51 2.34 1.87
N VAL A 83 3.09 3.38 1.16
CA VAL A 83 3.33 4.77 1.55
C VAL A 83 1.99 5.39 1.90
N MET A 84 1.76 5.58 3.20
CA MET A 84 0.52 6.09 3.76
C MET A 84 0.65 7.59 4.06
N LEU A 85 -0.27 8.37 3.53
CA LEU A 85 -0.35 9.82 3.66
C LEU A 85 -1.77 10.22 4.10
N GLY A 86 -1.90 11.35 4.80
CA GLY A 86 -3.20 11.95 5.09
C GLY A 86 -3.94 12.43 3.82
N LYS A 87 -5.26 12.63 3.92
CA LYS A 87 -6.15 12.92 2.77
C LYS A 87 -5.76 14.11 1.87
N ARG A 88 -4.97 15.06 2.39
CA ARG A 88 -4.51 16.27 1.68
C ARG A 88 -2.99 16.38 1.60
N GLN A 89 -2.28 15.36 2.06
CA GLN A 89 -0.84 15.35 2.11
C GLN A 89 -0.27 14.82 0.80
N SER A 90 0.82 15.44 0.33
CA SER A 90 1.58 15.00 -0.83
C SER A 90 3.06 14.93 -0.49
N ILE A 91 3.78 14.01 -1.13
CA ILE A 91 5.23 13.95 -1.04
C ILE A 91 5.81 14.89 -2.09
N SER A 92 6.74 15.75 -1.67
CA SER A 92 7.57 16.53 -2.56
C SER A 92 9.03 16.19 -2.28
N GLY A 93 9.73 15.68 -3.29
CA GLY A 93 11.13 15.29 -3.22
C GLY A 93 11.39 13.96 -2.50
N SER A 94 12.68 13.69 -2.25
CA SER A 94 13.22 12.37 -1.92
C SER A 94 13.49 12.13 -0.43
N SER A 95 13.00 13.01 0.45
CA SER A 95 13.33 12.97 1.89
C SER A 95 12.75 11.77 2.66
N TYR A 96 11.86 11.00 2.04
CA TYR A 96 11.26 9.79 2.61
C TYR A 96 12.11 8.53 2.36
N THR A 97 13.10 8.60 1.46
CA THR A 97 13.88 7.43 1.03
C THR A 97 14.70 6.81 2.16
N LEU A 98 15.16 7.60 3.14
CA LEU A 98 15.79 7.05 4.35
C LEU A 98 14.82 6.23 5.21
N ALA A 99 13.57 6.70 5.37
CA ALA A 99 12.54 5.95 6.10
C ALA A 99 12.21 4.63 5.42
N LEU A 100 12.18 4.63 4.08
CA LEU A 100 12.00 3.43 3.27
C LEU A 100 13.13 2.41 3.47
N ALA A 101 14.39 2.84 3.36
CA ALA A 101 15.55 1.94 3.55
C ALA A 101 15.58 1.36 4.97
N LEU A 102 15.23 2.15 5.99
CA LEU A 102 15.14 1.67 7.37
C LEU A 102 14.02 0.66 7.58
N ALA A 103 12.81 0.95 7.08
CA ALA A 103 11.69 0.02 7.19
C ALA A 103 12.05 -1.33 6.53
N ASP A 104 12.72 -1.29 5.39
CA ASP A 104 13.22 -2.47 4.70
C ASP A 104 14.25 -3.27 5.52
N LYS A 105 15.26 -2.61 6.10
CA LYS A 105 16.23 -3.26 6.99
C LYS A 105 15.57 -3.91 8.22
N ILE A 106 14.62 -3.22 8.84
CA ILE A 106 13.94 -3.71 10.04
C ILE A 106 13.05 -4.90 9.69
N ALA A 107 12.30 -4.84 8.58
CA ALA A 107 11.45 -5.94 8.13
C ALA A 107 12.26 -7.22 7.88
N ARG A 108 13.49 -7.10 7.34
CA ARG A 108 14.39 -8.26 7.17
C ARG A 108 15.00 -8.78 8.47
N GLY A 109 14.84 -8.06 9.57
CA GLY A 109 15.46 -8.38 10.87
C GLY A 109 16.94 -7.99 10.95
N SER A 110 17.43 -7.11 10.08
CA SER A 110 18.82 -6.62 10.11
C SER A 110 19.06 -5.61 11.23
N LEU A 111 17.99 -5.02 11.78
CA LEU A 111 18.03 -4.05 12.89
C LEU A 111 17.09 -4.49 14.02
N PRO A 112 17.41 -5.58 14.74
CA PRO A 112 16.53 -6.14 15.76
C PRO A 112 16.24 -5.18 16.92
N LEU A 113 17.18 -4.30 17.27
CA LEU A 113 17.02 -3.31 18.34
C LEU A 113 15.98 -2.21 18.02
N LEU A 114 15.56 -2.13 16.76
CA LEU A 114 14.63 -1.13 16.26
C LEU A 114 13.21 -1.67 16.00
N ALA A 115 12.99 -2.99 16.05
CA ALA A 115 11.75 -3.64 15.63
C ALA A 115 10.49 -3.09 16.35
N ASP A 116 10.60 -2.78 17.64
CA ASP A 116 9.48 -2.31 18.47
C ASP A 116 9.54 -0.80 18.77
N ARG A 117 10.39 -0.04 18.06
CA ARG A 117 10.57 1.39 18.31
C ARG A 117 9.70 2.23 17.38
N THR A 118 9.18 3.34 17.91
CA THR A 118 8.65 4.41 17.06
C THR A 118 9.82 5.14 16.42
N ILE A 119 9.90 5.12 15.09
CA ILE A 119 11.01 5.73 14.34
C ILE A 119 10.44 6.80 13.43
N VAL A 120 11.07 7.97 13.44
CA VAL A 120 10.83 9.03 12.47
C VAL A 120 12.14 9.30 11.75
N ALA A 121 12.18 9.10 10.44
CA ALA A 121 13.38 9.29 9.65
C ALA A 121 13.14 10.28 8.50
N SER A 122 14.13 11.11 8.21
CA SER A 122 14.10 12.01 7.05
C SER A 122 15.49 12.07 6.45
N GLY A 123 15.63 11.82 5.16
CA GLY A 123 16.92 11.81 4.48
C GLY A 123 16.78 11.37 3.03
N HIS A 124 17.71 11.80 2.17
CA HIS A 124 17.79 11.31 0.80
C HIS A 124 18.87 10.23 0.67
N VAL A 125 18.47 9.03 0.30
CA VAL A 125 19.39 7.93 -0.01
C VAL A 125 19.88 8.08 -1.45
N GLN A 126 21.18 8.32 -1.61
CA GLN A 126 21.84 8.35 -2.90
C GLN A 126 22.16 6.93 -3.38
N ARG A 127 22.35 6.75 -4.70
CA ARG A 127 22.61 5.43 -5.32
C ARG A 127 23.84 4.69 -4.76
N ASN A 128 24.80 5.40 -4.18
CA ASN A 128 26.01 4.87 -3.54
C ASN A 128 25.80 4.50 -2.05
N GLY A 129 24.58 4.57 -1.54
CA GLY A 129 24.24 4.30 -0.15
C GLY A 129 24.52 5.46 0.82
N GLN A 130 24.98 6.62 0.34
CA GLN A 130 25.16 7.81 1.19
C GLN A 130 23.81 8.47 1.49
N VAL A 131 23.71 9.06 2.69
CA VAL A 131 22.52 9.79 3.15
C VAL A 131 22.79 11.29 3.04
N ALA A 132 22.21 11.89 2.01
CA ALA A 132 22.34 13.32 1.72
C ALA A 132 21.42 14.18 2.60
N PRO A 133 21.82 15.44 2.87
CA PRO A 133 20.99 16.37 3.62
C PRO A 133 19.69 16.69 2.88
N VAL A 134 18.67 17.03 3.66
CA VAL A 134 17.35 17.43 3.16
C VAL A 134 17.05 18.90 3.49
N GLY A 135 16.26 19.54 2.65
CA GLY A 135 15.77 20.90 2.88
C GLY A 135 14.59 20.96 3.87
N ARG A 136 14.20 22.19 4.23
CA ARG A 136 13.06 22.51 5.11
C ARG A 136 13.13 21.77 6.46
N LEU A 137 14.33 21.66 7.04
CA LEU A 137 14.52 20.91 8.28
C LEU A 137 13.77 21.55 9.46
N ALA A 138 13.75 22.88 9.57
CA ALA A 138 12.94 23.59 10.57
C ALA A 138 11.45 23.18 10.51
N GLU A 139 10.82 23.23 9.33
CA GLU A 139 9.42 22.83 9.14
C GLU A 139 9.19 21.36 9.51
N LYS A 140 10.14 20.48 9.18
CA LYS A 140 10.08 19.04 9.53
C LYS A 140 10.16 18.83 11.05
N LEU A 141 11.03 19.57 11.74
CA LEU A 141 11.14 19.52 13.20
C LEU A 141 9.85 20.04 13.87
N GLU A 142 9.24 21.11 13.33
CA GLU A 142 7.94 21.61 13.82
C GLU A 142 6.80 20.60 13.64
N VAL A 143 6.80 19.84 12.54
CA VAL A 143 5.85 18.74 12.35
C VAL A 143 6.01 17.69 13.45
N ILE A 144 7.24 17.30 13.77
CA ILE A 144 7.53 16.32 14.81
C ILE A 144 7.12 16.86 16.19
N ALA A 145 7.48 18.12 16.49
CA ALA A 145 7.10 18.77 17.74
C ALA A 145 5.58 18.82 17.92
N ARG A 146 4.83 19.16 16.86
CA ARG A 146 3.35 19.14 16.88
C ARG A 146 2.79 17.74 17.08
N ALA A 147 3.40 16.72 16.49
CA ALA A 147 2.99 15.34 16.65
C ALA A 147 3.21 14.84 18.10
N LEU A 148 4.33 15.22 18.72
CA LEU A 148 4.61 14.93 20.13
C LEU A 148 3.64 15.64 21.06
N ALA A 149 3.40 16.94 20.83
CA ALA A 149 2.47 17.73 21.65
C ALA A 149 1.02 17.21 21.58
N ARG A 150 0.62 16.60 20.45
CA ARG A 150 -0.69 15.97 20.26
C ARG A 150 -0.74 14.50 20.70
N ALA A 151 0.36 13.96 21.22
CA ALA A 151 0.52 12.55 21.56
C ALA A 151 0.17 11.59 20.40
N THR A 152 0.32 12.03 19.14
CA THR A 152 0.15 11.13 17.98
C THR A 152 1.34 10.19 17.81
N ILE A 153 2.48 10.54 18.40
CA ILE A 153 3.68 9.72 18.53
C ILE A 153 4.22 9.87 19.95
N SER A 154 4.89 8.85 20.48
CA SER A 154 5.51 8.88 21.81
C SER A 154 6.99 8.52 21.72
N ALA A 155 7.85 9.40 22.25
CA ALA A 155 9.30 9.20 22.39
C ALA A 155 10.00 8.55 21.17
N PRO A 156 9.89 9.15 19.97
CA PRO A 156 10.45 8.57 18.75
C PRO A 156 11.98 8.60 18.76
N LEU A 157 12.58 7.64 18.07
CA LEU A 157 13.95 7.75 17.57
C LEU A 157 13.93 8.53 16.25
N LEU A 158 14.52 9.72 16.27
CA LEU A 158 14.70 10.58 15.11
C LEU A 158 16.01 10.24 14.42
N ILE A 159 15.92 9.94 13.13
CA ILE A 159 17.07 9.59 12.32
C ILE A 159 17.19 10.62 11.20
N LEU A 160 18.24 11.43 11.25
CA LEU A 160 18.47 12.55 10.35
C LEU A 160 19.84 12.42 9.67
N PRO A 161 20.06 13.08 8.51
CA PRO A 161 21.35 13.03 7.84
C PRO A 161 22.39 13.71 8.73
N GLN A 162 23.55 13.08 8.89
CA GLN A 162 24.65 13.62 9.69
C GLN A 162 25.03 15.04 9.23
N ALA A 163 24.98 15.28 7.90
CA ALA A 163 25.23 16.59 7.30
C ALA A 163 24.21 17.66 7.73
N ASN A 164 22.94 17.32 7.96
CA ASN A 164 21.97 18.28 8.48
C ASN A 164 22.27 18.62 9.95
N LEU A 165 22.62 17.63 10.77
CA LEU A 165 22.95 17.85 12.18
C LEU A 165 24.24 18.66 12.36
N ALA A 166 25.22 18.45 11.48
CA ALA A 166 26.47 19.21 11.50
C ALA A 166 26.32 20.67 11.03
N ALA A 167 25.23 21.00 10.33
CA ALA A 167 25.00 22.30 9.71
C ALA A 167 23.68 22.95 10.16
N LEU A 168 23.26 22.69 11.41
CA LEU A 168 22.06 23.29 12.00
C LEU A 168 22.23 24.81 12.13
N THR A 169 21.21 25.55 11.73
CA THR A 169 21.06 26.95 12.12
C THR A 169 20.63 27.06 13.58
N ASP A 170 20.83 28.22 14.22
CA ASP A 170 20.39 28.47 15.61
C ASP A 170 18.88 28.27 15.81
N ALA A 171 18.08 28.47 14.75
CA ALA A 171 16.65 28.20 14.78
C ALA A 171 16.36 26.70 14.80
N GLU A 172 17.04 25.93 13.93
CA GLU A 172 16.87 24.48 13.84
C GLU A 172 17.41 23.76 15.08
N GLN A 173 18.53 24.23 15.65
CA GLN A 173 19.06 23.70 16.90
C GLN A 173 18.04 23.84 18.03
N ARG A 174 17.43 25.02 18.20
CA ARG A 174 16.38 25.23 19.21
C ARG A 174 15.15 24.34 19.00
N LEU A 175 14.75 24.11 17.74
CA LEU A 175 13.65 23.19 17.42
C LEU A 175 14.03 21.75 17.74
N LEU A 176 15.25 21.32 17.41
CA LEU A 176 15.75 19.98 17.72
C LEU A 176 15.80 19.76 19.24
N ASP A 177 16.34 20.72 19.99
CA ASP A 177 16.40 20.67 21.46
C ASP A 177 15.01 20.59 22.09
N ALA A 178 14.04 21.34 21.57
CA ALA A 178 12.66 21.28 22.03
C ALA A 178 12.02 19.90 21.78
N VAL A 179 12.29 19.31 20.62
CA VAL A 179 11.82 17.97 20.27
C VAL A 179 12.47 16.90 21.16
N ILE A 180 13.76 17.03 21.47
CA ILE A 180 14.48 16.15 22.41
C ILE A 180 13.92 16.31 23.84
N ALA A 181 13.67 17.54 24.28
CA ALA A 181 13.07 17.83 25.58
C ALA A 181 11.65 17.26 25.71
N ALA A 182 10.92 17.11 24.60
CA ALA A 182 9.63 16.44 24.54
C ALA A 182 9.73 14.90 24.55
N GLY A 183 10.92 14.34 24.72
CA GLY A 183 11.18 12.90 24.89
C GLY A 183 11.67 12.17 23.65
N ALA A 184 11.92 12.88 22.54
CA ALA A 184 12.56 12.26 21.37
C ALA A 184 14.05 12.01 21.61
N ARG A 185 14.61 11.04 20.90
CA ARG A 185 16.07 10.85 20.77
C ARG A 185 16.48 11.15 19.35
N SER A 186 17.63 11.76 19.12
CA SER A 186 18.13 12.06 17.78
C SER A 186 19.45 11.34 17.52
N GLU A 187 19.56 10.74 16.34
CA GLU A 187 20.78 10.09 15.84
C GLU A 187 21.06 10.56 14.41
N GLY A 188 22.34 10.78 14.12
CA GLY A 188 22.84 11.16 12.81
C GLY A 188 23.36 9.97 12.02
N VAL A 189 23.12 9.96 10.71
CA VAL A 189 23.56 8.90 9.80
C VAL A 189 24.19 9.52 8.55
N ALA A 190 25.36 9.02 8.13
CA ALA A 190 26.02 9.44 6.92
C ALA A 190 25.80 8.45 5.77
N ALA A 191 25.67 7.16 6.06
CA ALA A 191 25.49 6.11 5.06
C ALA A 191 24.61 4.96 5.57
N LEU A 192 23.99 4.22 4.64
CA LEU A 192 23.21 3.02 4.96
C LEU A 192 24.05 1.91 5.60
N SER A 193 25.35 1.89 5.33
CA SER A 193 26.32 0.97 5.95
C SER A 193 26.53 1.24 7.45
N ASP A 194 26.13 2.40 7.97
CA ASP A 194 26.26 2.75 9.39
C ASP A 194 25.30 1.91 10.25
N PHE A 195 24.24 1.38 9.65
CA PHE A 195 23.22 0.55 10.29
C PHE A 195 23.68 -0.91 10.39
N THR A 196 24.40 -1.23 11.46
CA THR A 196 24.76 -2.60 11.84
C THR A 196 23.70 -3.21 12.77
N ALA A 197 23.74 -4.52 12.98
CA ALA A 197 22.77 -5.23 13.84
C ALA A 197 22.71 -4.70 15.29
N ASP A 198 23.80 -4.07 15.75
CA ASP A 198 23.94 -3.48 17.09
C ASP A 198 23.52 -1.99 17.14
N TRP A 199 23.03 -1.43 16.03
CA TRP A 199 22.67 -0.01 15.94
C TRP A 199 21.29 0.27 16.59
N PRO A 200 21.12 1.38 17.33
CA PRO A 200 22.10 2.41 17.64
C PRO A 200 23.00 1.99 18.81
N SER A 201 24.30 2.25 18.71
CA SER A 201 25.29 1.92 19.75
C SER A 201 24.96 2.58 21.11
N SER A 202 24.30 3.74 21.08
CA SER A 202 23.80 4.48 22.24
C SER A 202 22.69 3.75 23.01
N ALA A 203 22.06 2.71 22.45
CA ALA A 203 21.08 1.89 23.16
C ALA A 203 21.70 1.03 24.28
N ARG A 204 23.00 0.71 24.22
CA ARG A 204 23.70 -0.03 25.29
C ARG A 204 23.90 0.79 26.56
N ALA A 205 24.13 2.11 26.43
CA ALA A 205 24.49 2.98 27.55
C ALA A 205 23.32 3.30 28.49
N ALA A 206 22.07 3.24 28.01
CA ALA A 206 20.89 3.52 28.84
C ALA A 206 20.48 2.34 29.74
N THR A 207 20.97 1.13 29.46
CA THR A 207 20.75 -0.07 30.29
C THR A 207 21.74 -0.20 31.46
N ALA A 208 22.74 0.70 31.56
CA ALA A 208 23.79 0.65 32.59
C ALA A 208 23.74 1.81 33.61
N LEU A 209 22.69 2.65 33.58
CA LEU A 209 22.43 3.61 34.64
C LEU A 209 21.43 3.00 35.63
N GLU A 210 21.99 2.31 36.61
CA GLU A 210 21.36 1.98 37.88
C GLU A 210 20.62 3.21 38.42
N MET A 211 19.29 3.17 38.43
CA MET A 211 18.52 4.04 39.33
C MET A 211 18.55 3.41 40.72
N PRO A 212 18.99 4.14 41.76
CA PRO A 212 18.87 3.69 43.14
C PRO A 212 17.40 3.75 43.51
N ARG A 213 16.75 2.58 43.60
CA ARG A 213 15.37 2.47 44.08
C ARG A 213 15.39 2.47 45.61
N GLU A 214 15.44 3.66 46.18
CA GLU A 214 15.10 3.87 47.58
C GLU A 214 13.63 3.48 47.84
N ARG A 215 13.52 2.72 48.93
CA ARG A 215 12.37 2.32 49.75
C ARG A 215 11.01 3.00 49.51
N ALA A 216 10.06 2.11 49.21
CA ALA A 216 8.79 1.90 49.91
C ALA A 216 7.72 3.02 49.93
N VAL A 217 6.56 2.73 49.31
CA VAL A 217 5.28 2.76 50.02
C VAL A 217 4.37 1.63 49.51
N ASN A 218 3.84 0.86 50.46
CA ASN A 218 2.81 -0.17 50.30
C ASN A 218 1.58 0.33 49.52
N ARG A 219 1.30 -0.29 48.36
CA ARG A 219 -0.02 -0.27 47.70
C ARG A 219 -0.27 -1.58 46.93
N ARG A 220 -0.07 -2.72 47.61
CA ARG A 220 -0.74 -3.97 47.22
C ARG A 220 -2.22 -3.83 47.61
N TRP A 221 -3.12 -4.49 46.88
CA TRP A 221 -4.58 -4.65 47.14
C TRP A 221 -5.61 -4.04 46.16
N ILE A 222 -5.27 -3.44 45.00
CA ILE A 222 -6.33 -3.01 44.03
C ILE A 222 -6.11 -3.44 42.55
N VAL A 223 -4.94 -3.95 42.13
CA VAL A 223 -4.66 -4.12 40.68
C VAL A 223 -5.09 -5.48 40.07
N LEU A 224 -5.42 -6.49 40.88
CA LEU A 224 -5.71 -7.84 40.36
C LEU A 224 -7.03 -8.04 39.58
N PRO A 225 -8.15 -7.32 39.82
CA PRO A 225 -9.39 -7.60 39.08
C PRO A 225 -9.46 -6.93 37.70
N VAL A 226 -8.71 -5.85 37.44
CA VAL A 226 -8.79 -5.12 36.15
C VAL A 226 -8.00 -5.83 35.04
N LEU A 227 -6.86 -6.45 35.38
CA LEU A 227 -6.03 -7.15 34.39
C LEU A 227 -6.75 -8.39 33.84
N GLY A 228 -7.50 -9.12 34.69
CA GLY A 228 -8.25 -10.31 34.28
C GLY A 228 -9.37 -10.02 33.28
N VAL A 229 -10.06 -8.89 33.45
CA VAL A 229 -11.15 -8.47 32.54
C VAL A 229 -10.59 -8.02 31.19
N CYS A 230 -9.47 -7.27 31.16
CA CYS A 230 -8.84 -6.84 29.92
C CYS A 230 -8.28 -8.01 29.09
N VAL A 231 -7.73 -9.05 29.73
CA VAL A 231 -7.21 -10.24 29.04
C VAL A 231 -8.35 -11.07 28.43
N LEU A 232 -9.46 -11.23 29.14
CA LEU A 232 -10.64 -11.94 28.63
C LEU A 232 -11.31 -11.20 27.47
N LEU A 233 -11.44 -9.88 27.54
CA LEU A 233 -11.95 -9.06 26.43
C LEU A 233 -11.00 -9.08 25.21
N GLY A 234 -9.68 -9.04 25.43
CA GLY A 234 -8.69 -9.12 24.36
C GLY A 234 -8.73 -10.46 23.62
N MET A 235 -8.88 -11.58 24.34
CA MET A 235 -9.02 -12.89 23.70
C MET A 235 -10.32 -13.05 22.90
N LEU A 236 -11.42 -12.46 23.37
CA LEU A 236 -12.72 -12.54 22.68
C LEU A 236 -12.73 -11.77 21.35
N VAL A 237 -12.05 -10.61 21.31
CA VAL A 237 -11.88 -9.82 20.08
C VAL A 237 -11.00 -10.56 19.07
N LEU A 238 -9.88 -11.13 19.52
CA LEU A 238 -8.98 -11.91 18.66
C LEU A 238 -9.65 -13.16 18.06
N TYR A 239 -10.51 -13.82 18.84
CA TYR A 239 -11.23 -15.02 18.38
C TYR A 239 -12.29 -14.69 17.32
N GLN A 240 -12.99 -13.55 17.44
CA GLN A 240 -13.97 -13.11 16.44
C GLN A 240 -13.33 -12.60 15.14
N THR A 241 -12.18 -11.92 15.22
CA THR A 241 -11.50 -11.42 14.01
C THR A 241 -10.79 -12.53 13.22
N GLY A 242 -10.25 -13.55 13.92
CA GLY A 242 -9.48 -14.62 13.28
C GLY A 242 -10.31 -15.62 12.47
N GLN A 243 -11.57 -15.88 12.84
CA GLN A 243 -12.41 -16.85 12.10
C GLN A 243 -12.99 -16.29 10.79
N SER A 244 -13.13 -14.96 10.63
CA SER A 244 -13.76 -14.41 9.41
C SER A 244 -12.82 -14.37 8.20
N THR A 245 -11.51 -14.27 8.39
CA THR A 245 -10.54 -14.15 7.28
C THR A 245 -10.19 -15.49 6.64
N ASP A 246 -10.21 -16.60 7.39
CA ASP A 246 -9.91 -17.93 6.84
C ASP A 246 -11.08 -18.52 6.04
N ALA A 247 -12.33 -18.15 6.35
CA ALA A 247 -13.52 -18.66 5.67
C ALA A 247 -13.63 -18.18 4.21
N CYS A 248 -13.05 -17.02 3.87
CA CYS A 248 -13.08 -16.44 2.52
C CYS A 248 -11.77 -16.68 1.74
N ALA A 249 -10.90 -17.57 2.21
CA ALA A 249 -9.64 -17.89 1.54
C ALA A 249 -9.79 -18.83 0.33
N ARG A 250 -10.98 -19.41 0.11
CA ARG A 250 -11.27 -20.36 -0.98
C ARG A 250 -12.66 -20.09 -1.55
N LEU A 251 -12.79 -19.99 -2.88
CA LEU A 251 -14.11 -19.96 -3.52
C LEU A 251 -14.88 -21.24 -3.12
N PRO A 252 -16.13 -21.11 -2.65
CA PRO A 252 -16.93 -22.23 -2.25
C PRO A 252 -17.41 -22.97 -3.49
N LEU A 253 -17.29 -24.30 -3.44
CA LEU A 253 -17.79 -25.25 -4.44
C LEU A 253 -19.33 -25.15 -4.65
N GLN A 254 -20.05 -24.42 -3.81
CA GLN A 254 -21.49 -24.19 -3.91
C GLN A 254 -21.81 -22.69 -3.94
N PRO A 255 -22.61 -22.21 -4.91
CA PRO A 255 -22.87 -20.78 -5.11
C PRO A 255 -23.68 -20.11 -3.98
N ASP A 256 -24.31 -20.90 -3.10
CA ASP A 256 -25.14 -20.40 -2.00
C ASP A 256 -24.35 -20.22 -0.68
N SER A 257 -23.11 -20.72 -0.60
CA SER A 257 -22.17 -20.39 0.49
C SER A 257 -21.21 -19.25 0.14
N ALA A 258 -21.22 -18.78 -1.11
CA ALA A 258 -20.52 -17.56 -1.53
C ALA A 258 -21.12 -16.28 -0.94
N THR A 259 -22.35 -16.35 -0.44
CA THR A 259 -23.18 -15.21 -0.03
C THR A 259 -22.63 -14.44 1.17
N ASP A 260 -21.88 -15.10 2.06
CA ASP A 260 -21.32 -14.43 3.24
C ASP A 260 -19.97 -13.75 2.95
N CYS A 261 -19.20 -14.26 1.97
CA CYS A 261 -17.85 -13.78 1.68
C CYS A 261 -17.78 -12.82 0.48
N TRP A 262 -18.51 -13.09 -0.60
CA TRP A 262 -18.48 -12.26 -1.82
C TRP A 262 -19.88 -11.84 -2.25
N GLU A 263 -20.68 -11.43 -1.28
CA GLU A 263 -21.94 -10.75 -1.55
C GLU A 263 -21.71 -9.59 -2.53
N ALA A 264 -22.52 -9.54 -3.60
CA ALA A 264 -22.49 -8.45 -4.56
C ALA A 264 -22.97 -7.18 -3.89
N LEU A 265 -22.08 -6.21 -3.77
CA LEU A 265 -22.39 -4.87 -3.34
C LEU A 265 -22.87 -4.04 -4.54
N PRO A 266 -23.76 -3.06 -4.33
CA PRO A 266 -24.30 -2.30 -5.43
C PRO A 266 -23.22 -1.48 -6.16
N LEU A 267 -23.16 -1.62 -7.48
CA LEU A 267 -22.26 -0.89 -8.38
C LEU A 267 -22.99 -0.57 -9.69
N SER A 268 -22.58 0.49 -10.38
CA SER A 268 -23.08 0.80 -11.73
C SER A 268 -21.96 0.65 -12.74
N LEU A 269 -22.13 -0.26 -13.71
CA LEU A 269 -21.24 -0.42 -14.87
C LEU A 269 -21.87 0.24 -16.10
N GLN A 270 -21.14 1.15 -16.76
CA GLN A 270 -21.58 1.87 -17.96
C GLN A 270 -20.44 1.93 -18.98
N ALA A 271 -20.75 2.27 -20.24
CA ALA A 271 -19.73 2.67 -21.20
C ALA A 271 -19.89 4.13 -21.62
N GLU A 272 -18.75 4.76 -21.88
CA GLU A 272 -18.65 5.98 -22.66
C GLU A 272 -17.99 5.65 -23.99
N CYS A 273 -18.59 6.11 -25.08
CA CYS A 273 -18.14 5.89 -26.43
C CYS A 273 -17.79 7.24 -27.09
N ARG A 274 -16.84 7.23 -28.01
CA ARG A 274 -16.59 8.34 -28.94
C ARG A 274 -16.41 7.83 -30.36
N LEU A 275 -17.05 8.53 -31.29
CA LEU A 275 -17.10 8.13 -32.70
C LEU A 275 -16.05 8.87 -33.52
N ALA A 276 -15.40 8.16 -34.44
CA ALA A 276 -14.47 8.77 -35.38
C ALA A 276 -15.21 9.73 -36.34
N HIS A 277 -14.68 10.93 -36.53
CA HIS A 277 -15.28 11.94 -37.41
C HIS A 277 -14.24 12.94 -37.94
N ARG A 278 -14.16 13.10 -39.28
CA ARG A 278 -13.37 14.14 -39.97
C ARG A 278 -11.95 14.36 -39.41
N GLY A 279 -11.15 13.30 -39.35
CA GLY A 279 -9.75 13.37 -38.89
C GLY A 279 -9.57 13.45 -37.38
N GLY A 280 -10.65 13.35 -36.59
CA GLY A 280 -10.61 13.31 -35.12
C GLY A 280 -11.74 12.46 -34.54
N TYR A 281 -12.11 12.74 -33.30
CA TYR A 281 -13.19 12.04 -32.60
C TYR A 281 -14.21 13.03 -32.05
N ARG A 282 -15.48 12.61 -32.00
CA ARG A 282 -16.52 13.35 -31.26
C ARG A 282 -16.26 13.33 -29.75
N PRO A 283 -16.83 14.25 -28.97
CA PRO A 283 -16.77 14.20 -27.51
C PRO A 283 -17.34 12.89 -26.98
N TRP A 284 -16.78 12.41 -25.85
CA TRP A 284 -17.26 11.25 -25.13
C TRP A 284 -18.73 11.39 -24.72
N ARG A 285 -19.52 10.34 -24.94
CA ARG A 285 -20.92 10.26 -24.51
C ARG A 285 -21.22 8.88 -23.96
N ARG A 286 -22.18 8.79 -23.03
CA ARG A 286 -22.68 7.48 -22.56
C ARG A 286 -23.33 6.74 -23.72
N CYS A 287 -23.00 5.46 -23.82
CA CYS A 287 -23.59 4.52 -24.77
C CYS A 287 -24.27 3.39 -24.00
N ALA A 288 -25.33 2.84 -24.58
CA ALA A 288 -26.08 1.74 -23.98
C ALA A 288 -25.32 0.42 -24.13
N SER A 289 -25.61 -0.55 -23.27
CA SER A 289 -25.19 -1.94 -23.50
C SER A 289 -25.73 -2.43 -24.85
N GLY A 290 -24.91 -3.17 -25.60
CA GLY A 290 -25.22 -3.62 -26.95
C GLY A 290 -25.01 -2.56 -28.04
N THR A 291 -24.33 -1.44 -27.73
CA THR A 291 -23.95 -0.46 -28.76
C THR A 291 -22.92 -1.08 -29.69
N CYS A 292 -23.15 -0.99 -31.01
CA CYS A 292 -22.19 -1.43 -32.02
C CYS A 292 -21.27 -0.30 -32.41
N LEU A 293 -19.96 -0.55 -32.34
CA LEU A 293 -18.91 0.40 -32.66
C LEU A 293 -18.19 -0.01 -33.95
N ALA A 294 -17.89 0.96 -34.80
CA ALA A 294 -17.05 0.74 -35.97
C ALA A 294 -15.59 0.54 -35.53
N GLY A 295 -14.76 -0.06 -36.38
CA GLY A 295 -13.37 -0.42 -36.02
C GLY A 295 -12.46 0.77 -35.65
N ALA A 296 -12.82 2.00 -36.06
CA ALA A 296 -12.12 3.22 -35.70
C ALA A 296 -12.65 3.89 -34.43
N ASP A 297 -13.85 3.51 -33.96
CA ASP A 297 -14.47 4.09 -32.76
C ASP A 297 -13.77 3.61 -31.49
N GLN A 298 -14.02 4.32 -30.40
CA GLN A 298 -13.37 4.05 -29.12
C GLN A 298 -14.38 4.05 -27.99
N PHE A 299 -14.15 3.18 -27.02
CA PHE A 299 -14.94 3.13 -25.79
C PHE A 299 -14.04 3.07 -24.56
N ARG A 300 -14.66 3.40 -23.42
CA ARG A 300 -14.12 3.19 -22.08
C ARG A 300 -15.26 2.80 -21.15
N LEU A 301 -14.98 1.96 -20.18
CA LEU A 301 -15.92 1.60 -19.12
C LEU A 301 -15.92 2.70 -18.05
N LEU A 302 -17.09 2.96 -17.50
CA LEU A 302 -17.34 3.88 -16.40
C LEU A 302 -17.98 3.09 -15.26
N LEU A 303 -17.27 2.95 -14.14
CA LEU A 303 -17.75 2.25 -12.96
C LEU A 303 -18.03 3.23 -11.83
N ARG A 304 -19.15 3.04 -11.13
CA ARG A 304 -19.59 3.85 -9.99
C ARG A 304 -20.03 2.95 -8.84
N PRO A 305 -19.16 2.67 -7.86
CA PRO A 305 -19.52 1.94 -6.66
C PRO A 305 -20.53 2.75 -5.84
N ALA A 306 -21.59 2.12 -5.33
CA ALA A 306 -22.49 2.75 -4.37
C ALA A 306 -22.17 2.35 -2.92
N ALA A 307 -21.20 1.46 -2.73
CA ALA A 307 -20.68 1.00 -1.44
C ALA A 307 -19.15 0.88 -1.50
N ASP A 308 -18.52 0.82 -0.32
CA ASP A 308 -17.10 0.51 -0.20
C ASP A 308 -16.89 -0.99 -0.38
N GLY A 309 -15.87 -1.38 -1.16
CA GLY A 309 -15.61 -2.80 -1.42
C GLY A 309 -14.44 -3.06 -2.34
N TRP A 310 -14.28 -4.31 -2.74
CA TRP A 310 -13.28 -4.79 -3.69
C TRP A 310 -13.92 -4.95 -5.06
N LEU A 311 -13.42 -4.18 -6.04
CA LEU A 311 -13.92 -4.18 -7.41
C LEU A 311 -13.09 -5.11 -8.28
N HIS A 312 -13.79 -5.98 -9.00
CA HIS A 312 -13.25 -6.91 -9.97
C HIS A 312 -13.89 -6.61 -11.33
N VAL A 313 -13.10 -6.49 -12.40
CA VAL A 313 -13.60 -6.19 -13.74
C VAL A 313 -13.00 -7.15 -14.76
N PHE A 314 -13.85 -7.97 -15.36
CA PHE A 314 -13.44 -9.04 -16.26
C PHE A 314 -13.91 -8.78 -17.69
N HIS A 315 -13.08 -9.17 -18.65
CA HIS A 315 -13.46 -9.30 -20.06
C HIS A 315 -13.56 -10.78 -20.42
N LEU A 316 -14.74 -11.18 -20.91
CA LEU A 316 -15.01 -12.51 -21.41
C LEU A 316 -15.09 -12.49 -22.95
N ASP A 317 -14.57 -13.53 -23.60
CA ASP A 317 -14.77 -13.71 -25.04
C ASP A 317 -16.17 -14.23 -25.38
N THR A 318 -16.40 -14.43 -26.67
CA THR A 318 -17.63 -14.99 -27.24
C THR A 318 -17.89 -16.46 -26.89
N THR A 319 -16.95 -17.12 -26.19
CA THR A 319 -17.08 -18.48 -25.66
C THR A 319 -17.17 -18.52 -24.13
N ASP A 320 -17.40 -17.36 -23.49
CA ASP A 320 -17.40 -17.17 -22.04
C ASP A 320 -16.08 -17.57 -21.36
N ALA A 321 -14.99 -17.66 -22.12
CA ALA A 321 -13.67 -17.88 -21.54
C ALA A 321 -13.17 -16.58 -20.90
N LEU A 322 -12.65 -16.69 -19.68
CA LEU A 322 -12.04 -15.58 -18.94
C LEU A 322 -10.76 -15.13 -19.66
N LEU A 323 -10.87 -14.09 -20.48
CA LEU A 323 -9.73 -13.62 -21.26
C LEU A 323 -8.77 -12.78 -20.43
N GLU A 324 -9.28 -11.83 -19.63
CA GLU A 324 -8.43 -10.84 -18.97
C GLU A 324 -9.13 -10.13 -17.80
N ASP A 325 -8.41 -9.95 -16.68
CA ASP A 325 -8.75 -8.91 -15.69
C ASP A 325 -8.33 -7.57 -16.30
N LEU A 326 -9.30 -6.68 -16.50
CA LEU A 326 -9.11 -5.42 -17.23
C LEU A 326 -8.25 -4.40 -16.48
N TRP A 327 -7.89 -4.69 -15.22
CA TRP A 327 -6.88 -3.95 -14.51
C TRP A 327 -5.46 -4.30 -15.02
N PRO A 328 -4.63 -3.31 -15.39
CA PRO A 328 -3.28 -3.56 -15.91
C PRO A 328 -2.39 -4.39 -14.98
N ASP A 329 -2.67 -4.38 -13.68
CA ASP A 329 -1.94 -5.08 -12.62
C ASP A 329 -2.60 -6.39 -12.16
N ARG A 330 -3.78 -6.74 -12.70
CA ARG A 330 -4.56 -7.96 -12.41
C ARG A 330 -4.83 -8.19 -10.92
N LYS A 331 -4.99 -7.10 -10.16
CA LYS A 331 -5.17 -7.15 -8.70
C LYS A 331 -6.57 -6.65 -8.30
N PRO A 332 -7.18 -7.26 -7.27
CA PRO A 332 -8.37 -6.73 -6.65
C PRO A 332 -8.12 -5.29 -6.18
N ARG A 333 -8.96 -4.34 -6.59
CA ARG A 333 -8.83 -2.95 -6.17
C ARG A 333 -9.89 -2.61 -5.14
N GLN A 334 -9.47 -2.09 -3.99
CA GLN A 334 -10.41 -1.49 -3.06
C GLN A 334 -10.89 -0.14 -3.63
N VAL A 335 -12.21 0.04 -3.65
CA VAL A 335 -12.89 1.23 -4.17
C VAL A 335 -13.88 1.74 -3.15
N TYR A 336 -14.20 3.03 -3.23
CA TYR A 336 -15.07 3.69 -2.27
C TYR A 336 -16.40 4.12 -2.90
N ALA A 337 -17.44 4.18 -2.07
CA ALA A 337 -18.76 4.65 -2.47
C ALA A 337 -18.68 6.06 -3.09
N GLY A 338 -19.31 6.23 -4.25
CA GLY A 338 -19.34 7.50 -4.98
C GLY A 338 -18.11 7.80 -5.84
N GLU A 339 -17.08 6.94 -5.82
CA GLU A 339 -15.94 7.06 -6.74
C GLU A 339 -16.40 6.84 -8.19
N SER A 340 -15.81 7.58 -9.14
CA SER A 340 -16.09 7.42 -10.57
C SER A 340 -14.83 6.93 -11.28
N LEU A 341 -14.80 5.63 -11.56
CA LEU A 341 -13.65 4.95 -12.16
C LEU A 341 -13.82 4.84 -13.67
N ARG A 342 -12.73 5.00 -14.42
CA ARG A 342 -12.71 4.83 -15.88
C ARG A 342 -11.67 3.79 -16.28
N LEU A 343 -12.09 2.82 -17.09
CA LEU A 343 -11.21 1.78 -17.63
C LEU A 343 -11.16 1.84 -19.17
N PRO A 344 -9.97 1.91 -19.78
CA PRO A 344 -8.66 1.94 -19.12
C PRO A 344 -8.35 3.34 -18.54
N GLY A 345 -7.35 3.44 -17.67
CA GLY A 345 -6.89 4.70 -17.06
C GLY A 345 -6.48 5.78 -18.09
N SER A 346 -6.34 7.03 -17.62
CA SER A 346 -6.22 8.27 -18.42
C SER A 346 -5.50 8.13 -19.77
N ASN A 347 -6.21 8.53 -20.84
CA ASN A 347 -5.80 8.57 -22.26
C ASN A 347 -5.66 7.24 -23.02
N ARG A 348 -5.96 6.09 -22.39
CA ARG A 348 -6.05 4.81 -23.11
C ARG A 348 -7.51 4.51 -23.49
N THR A 349 -7.70 3.79 -24.60
CA THR A 349 -9.01 3.32 -25.06
C THR A 349 -8.90 1.86 -25.43
N TYR A 350 -9.90 1.07 -25.06
CA TYR A 350 -10.02 -0.26 -25.64
C TYR A 350 -10.36 -0.10 -27.13
N ARG A 351 -9.71 -0.92 -27.95
CA ARG A 351 -10.12 -1.19 -29.31
C ARG A 351 -10.63 -2.62 -29.29
N ILE A 352 -11.83 -2.83 -29.85
CA ILE A 352 -12.40 -4.16 -29.99
C ILE A 352 -11.35 -5.01 -30.70
N ASP A 353 -10.94 -6.11 -30.08
CA ASP A 353 -10.01 -7.02 -30.73
C ASP A 353 -10.71 -7.54 -32.00
N GLY A 354 -9.96 -7.68 -33.08
CA GLY A 354 -10.58 -7.95 -34.38
C GLY A 354 -11.28 -9.31 -34.49
N ARG A 355 -11.36 -10.11 -33.41
CA ARG A 355 -11.65 -11.54 -33.42
C ARG A 355 -13.09 -11.85 -33.05
N SER A 356 -13.72 -11.06 -32.18
CA SER A 356 -15.10 -11.30 -31.71
C SER A 356 -16.11 -10.28 -32.24
N SER A 357 -17.35 -10.71 -32.46
CA SER A 357 -18.46 -9.81 -32.88
C SER A 357 -19.13 -9.07 -31.72
N GLN A 358 -18.98 -9.61 -30.50
CA GLN A 358 -19.45 -9.05 -29.24
C GLN A 358 -18.38 -9.28 -28.18
N GLU A 359 -18.20 -8.29 -27.32
CA GLU A 359 -17.33 -8.36 -26.14
C GLU A 359 -18.19 -8.16 -24.90
N HIS A 360 -17.99 -9.00 -23.89
CA HIS A 360 -18.73 -8.95 -22.64
C HIS A 360 -17.82 -8.52 -21.49
N PHE A 361 -18.27 -7.51 -20.76
CA PHE A 361 -17.59 -6.95 -19.61
C PHE A 361 -18.43 -7.20 -18.37
N PHE A 362 -17.80 -7.76 -17.33
CA PHE A 362 -18.43 -8.00 -16.05
C PHE A 362 -17.74 -7.18 -14.97
N ALA A 363 -18.51 -6.58 -14.09
CA ALA A 363 -18.00 -5.92 -12.90
C ALA A 363 -18.67 -6.48 -11.66
N LEU A 364 -17.88 -6.83 -10.64
CA LEU A 364 -18.36 -7.32 -9.36
C LEU A 364 -17.71 -6.51 -8.25
N LEU A 365 -18.52 -6.01 -7.32
CA LEU A 365 -18.06 -5.35 -6.10
C LEU A 365 -18.36 -6.29 -4.94
N SER A 366 -17.34 -6.64 -4.15
CA SER A 366 -17.47 -7.60 -3.05
C SER A 366 -16.91 -7.04 -1.73
N ARG A 367 -17.36 -7.57 -0.59
CA ARG A 367 -16.84 -7.16 0.73
C ARG A 367 -15.40 -7.60 0.98
N HIS A 368 -15.02 -8.76 0.43
CA HIS A 368 -13.70 -9.35 0.53
C HIS A 368 -13.08 -9.52 -0.87
N PRO A 369 -11.74 -9.53 -0.99
CA PRO A 369 -11.09 -9.79 -2.27
C PRO A 369 -11.38 -11.24 -2.69
N ILE A 370 -11.60 -11.44 -3.99
CA ILE A 370 -11.62 -12.77 -4.61
C ILE A 370 -10.15 -13.22 -4.74
N PRO A 371 -9.79 -14.43 -4.26
CA PRO A 371 -8.40 -14.92 -4.34
C PRO A 371 -7.94 -15.05 -5.79
N GLU A 372 -6.64 -14.81 -6.04
CA GLU A 372 -6.07 -14.96 -7.38
C GLU A 372 -6.20 -16.41 -7.88
N SER A 373 -6.55 -16.57 -9.17
CA SER A 373 -6.58 -17.86 -9.86
C SER A 373 -5.22 -18.55 -9.77
N SER A 374 -5.19 -19.79 -9.24
CA SER A 374 -4.03 -20.67 -9.34
C SER A 374 -3.84 -21.28 -10.74
N GLY A 375 -4.64 -20.85 -11.72
CA GLY A 375 -4.62 -21.35 -13.09
C GLY A 375 -5.40 -22.66 -13.30
N SER A 376 -6.32 -23.03 -12.38
CA SER A 376 -7.16 -24.22 -12.56
C SER A 376 -8.44 -23.92 -13.33
N ASP A 377 -8.82 -24.80 -14.26
CA ASP A 377 -10.07 -24.69 -15.04
C ASP A 377 -11.31 -24.66 -14.15
N ALA A 378 -11.26 -25.35 -13.00
CA ALA A 378 -12.32 -25.36 -12.00
C ALA A 378 -12.55 -23.97 -11.38
N PHE A 379 -11.47 -23.24 -11.06
CA PHE A 379 -11.57 -21.88 -10.53
C PHE A 379 -12.20 -20.92 -11.55
N ALA A 380 -11.83 -21.05 -12.83
CA ALA A 380 -12.40 -20.23 -13.90
C ALA A 380 -13.91 -20.47 -14.03
N ALA A 381 -14.36 -21.73 -14.01
CA ALA A 381 -15.77 -22.08 -14.08
C ALA A 381 -16.59 -21.53 -12.89
N GLU A 382 -16.04 -21.60 -11.68
CA GLU A 382 -16.69 -21.08 -10.47
C GLU A 382 -16.78 -19.55 -10.46
N LEU A 383 -15.71 -18.87 -10.88
CA LEU A 383 -15.71 -17.42 -11.02
C LEU A 383 -16.73 -16.97 -12.08
N LEU A 384 -16.83 -17.67 -13.21
CA LEU A 384 -17.83 -17.38 -14.24
C LEU A 384 -19.26 -17.54 -13.71
N ALA A 385 -19.53 -18.61 -12.95
CA ALA A 385 -20.84 -18.82 -12.34
C ALA A 385 -21.18 -17.70 -11.33
N LEU A 386 -20.19 -17.23 -10.57
CA LEU A 386 -20.34 -16.09 -9.66
C LEU A 386 -20.68 -14.82 -10.45
N LEU A 387 -19.90 -14.49 -11.48
CA LEU A 387 -20.10 -13.30 -12.31
C LEU A 387 -21.46 -13.30 -13.02
N ALA A 388 -21.88 -14.43 -13.57
CA ALA A 388 -23.17 -14.56 -14.23
C ALA A 388 -24.36 -14.33 -13.27
N LYS A 389 -24.24 -14.73 -12.01
CA LYS A 389 -25.30 -14.59 -11.00
C LYS A 389 -25.28 -13.23 -10.30
N ARG A 390 -24.12 -12.58 -10.21
CA ARG A 390 -23.86 -11.48 -9.25
C ARG A 390 -23.16 -10.25 -9.84
N GLY A 391 -22.53 -10.38 -10.99
CA GLY A 391 -21.84 -9.27 -11.66
C GLY A 391 -22.81 -8.39 -12.44
N GLU A 392 -22.48 -7.10 -12.53
CA GLU A 392 -23.07 -6.20 -13.51
C GLU A 392 -22.44 -6.49 -14.88
N GLN A 393 -23.27 -6.68 -15.90
CA GLN A 393 -22.83 -7.01 -17.25
C GLN A 393 -23.02 -5.84 -18.20
N LEU A 394 -22.03 -5.60 -19.06
CA LEU A 394 -22.09 -4.68 -20.18
C LEU A 394 -21.59 -5.37 -21.44
N THR A 395 -22.32 -5.23 -22.54
CA THR A 395 -21.94 -5.76 -23.84
C THR A 395 -21.59 -4.63 -24.79
N ILE A 396 -20.54 -4.79 -25.58
CA ILE A 396 -20.21 -3.91 -26.71
C ILE A 396 -20.14 -4.79 -27.95
N CYS A 397 -20.84 -4.40 -29.03
CA CYS A 397 -20.74 -5.12 -30.29
C CYS A 397 -19.84 -4.39 -31.27
N ARG A 398 -19.34 -5.14 -32.25
CA ARG A 398 -18.69 -4.59 -33.42
C ARG A 398 -19.69 -4.46 -34.55
N GLU A 399 -19.75 -3.29 -35.17
CA GLU A 399 -20.47 -3.12 -36.42
C GLU A 399 -19.78 -3.96 -37.50
N ARG A 400 -20.45 -4.98 -38.03
CA ARG A 400 -19.95 -5.70 -39.22
C ARG A 400 -19.95 -4.70 -40.36
N ILE A 401 -18.78 -4.39 -40.89
CA ILE A 401 -18.70 -3.75 -42.20
C ILE A 401 -19.31 -4.74 -43.18
N ALA A 402 -20.56 -4.50 -43.58
CA ALA A 402 -21.14 -5.21 -44.70
C ALA A 402 -20.30 -4.82 -45.93
N TYR A 403 -19.38 -5.69 -46.33
CA TYR A 403 -18.79 -5.60 -47.65
C TYR A 403 -19.91 -5.87 -48.64
N GLY A 404 -20.59 -4.80 -49.06
CA GLY A 404 -21.42 -4.81 -50.26
C GLY A 404 -20.48 -5.01 -51.45
N HIS A 405 -20.61 -6.17 -52.08
CA HIS A 405 -20.09 -6.43 -53.42
C HIS A 405 -20.84 -5.61 -54.46
#